data_AF-A0A3Q7HTY3-F1
#
_entry.id   AF-A0A3Q7HTY3-F1
#
_cell.length_a   1.000
_cell.length_b   1.000
_cell.length_c   1.000
_cell.angle_alpha   90.00
_cell.angle_beta   90.00
_cell.angle_gamma   90.00
#
_symmetry.space_group_name_H-M   'P 1'
#
loop_
_entity.id
_entity.type
_entity.pdbx_description
1 polymer ?
#
loop_
_entity_poly.entity_id
_entity_poly.type
_entity_poly.pdbx_seq_one_letter_code
_entity_poly.pdbx_strand_id
1 'polypeptide(L)' 'MARIWGRTKCNFDGAGRGSCETGDCGGVLQCTGWGKPPNTLAEYALNQFNNLDFWDISLVDGFNLQIRNSGKEFC' A
#
# COMPACT_ATOMS: atom_id res chain seq x y z
N MET A 1 11.49 2.85 -4.40
CA MET A 1 10.64 2.63 -3.21
C MET A 1 9.25 2.27 -3.69
N ALA A 2 8.66 1.24 -3.10
CA ALA A 2 7.38 0.68 -3.48
C ALA A 2 6.47 0.66 -2.25
N ARG A 3 5.15 0.67 -2.46
CA ARG A 3 4.15 0.63 -1.37
C ARG A 3 3.15 -0.47 -1.58
N ILE A 4 2.72 -1.04 -0.48
CA ILE A 4 1.58 -1.95 -0.37
C ILE A 4 0.62 -1.32 0.64
N TRP A 5 -0.66 -1.30 0.34
CA TRP A 5 -1.68 -0.80 1.26
C TRP A 5 -2.97 -1.59 1.09
N GLY A 6 -3.81 -1.56 2.13
CA GLY A 6 -5.14 -2.14 2.07
C GLY A 6 -6.16 -1.15 1.50
N ARG A 7 -7.11 -1.64 0.71
CA ARG A 7 -8.27 -0.88 0.22
C ARG A 7 -9.54 -1.44 0.83
N THR A 8 -10.48 -0.57 1.23
CA THR A 8 -11.73 -1.00 1.88
C THR A 8 -12.97 -0.53 1.14
N LYS A 9 -14.05 -1.32 1.27
CA LYS A 9 -15.37 -1.08 0.67
C LYS A 9 -15.28 -0.75 -0.82
N CYS A 10 -14.58 -1.61 -1.55
CA CYS A 10 -14.39 -1.47 -2.98
C CYS A 10 -15.55 -2.10 -3.76
N ASN A 11 -15.92 -1.48 -4.87
CA ASN A 11 -16.81 -2.06 -5.86
C ASN A 11 -16.23 -1.83 -7.25
N PHE A 12 -16.08 -2.90 -8.03
CA PHE A 12 -15.51 -2.86 -9.39
C PHE A 12 -16.40 -3.64 -10.36
N ASP A 13 -16.46 -3.18 -11.60
CA ASP A 13 -17.09 -3.88 -12.71
C ASP A 13 -16.20 -5.00 -13.30
N GLY A 14 -16.72 -5.73 -14.28
CA GLY A 14 -15.97 -6.78 -14.98
C GLY A 14 -14.78 -6.29 -15.82
N ALA A 15 -14.67 -4.97 -16.06
CA ALA A 15 -13.53 -4.34 -16.70
C ALA A 15 -12.50 -3.81 -15.69
N GLY A 16 -12.72 -4.04 -14.39
CA GLY A 16 -11.83 -3.59 -13.32
C GLY A 16 -11.90 -2.10 -13.04
N ARG A 17 -12.99 -1.41 -13.42
CA ARG A 17 -13.24 0.00 -13.10
C ARG A 17 -14.25 0.13 -11.98
N GLY A 18 -14.08 1.12 -11.11
CA GLY A 18 -14.89 1.24 -9.91
C GLY A 18 -14.35 2.24 -8.92
N SER A 19 -14.54 2.00 -7.63
CA SER A 19 -13.98 2.83 -6.56
C SER A 19 -13.88 2.10 -5.22
N CYS A 20 -13.02 2.61 -4.34
CA CYS A 20 -12.93 2.22 -2.93
C CYS A 20 -13.17 3.43 -2.01
N GLU A 21 -13.68 3.19 -0.79
CA GLU A 21 -13.87 4.25 0.20
C GLU A 21 -12.52 4.74 0.77
N THR A 22 -11.56 3.82 0.97
CA THR A 22 -10.20 4.14 1.41
C THR A 22 -9.16 3.45 0.52
N GLY A 23 -8.03 4.12 0.28
CA GLY A 23 -6.93 3.58 -0.52
C GLY A 23 -7.22 3.46 -2.02
N ASP A 24 -8.25 4.13 -2.54
CA ASP A 24 -8.55 4.10 -3.98
C ASP A 24 -7.38 4.65 -4.80
N CYS A 25 -7.05 4.01 -5.93
CA CYS A 25 -5.88 4.34 -6.75
C CYS A 25 -6.25 4.84 -8.14
N GLY A 26 -7.33 5.62 -8.25
CA GLY A 26 -7.82 6.18 -9.51
C GLY A 26 -8.97 5.39 -10.12
N GLY A 27 -9.76 4.71 -9.29
CA GLY A 27 -10.93 3.94 -9.71
C GLY A 27 -10.62 2.70 -10.55
N VAL A 28 -9.40 2.16 -10.42
CA VAL A 28 -8.95 0.95 -11.12
C VAL A 28 -8.61 -0.16 -10.14
N LEU A 29 -8.93 -1.39 -10.52
CA LEU A 29 -8.60 -2.57 -9.74
C LEU A 29 -7.08 -2.79 -9.70
N GLN A 30 -6.40 -2.59 -10.84
CA GLN A 30 -4.95 -2.69 -10.98
C GLN A 30 -4.31 -1.29 -10.87
N CYS A 31 -3.73 -1.00 -9.71
CA CYS A 31 -3.12 0.30 -9.45
C CYS A 31 -1.83 0.49 -10.25
N THR A 32 -1.74 1.61 -10.97
CA THR A 32 -0.50 2.10 -11.60
C THR A 32 0.10 3.30 -10.87
N GLY A 33 -0.57 3.77 -9.82
CA GLY A 33 -0.17 4.90 -8.99
C GLY A 33 -0.56 4.69 -7.52
N TRP A 34 -0.34 5.73 -6.72
CA TRP A 34 -0.57 5.70 -5.28
C TRP A 34 -2.05 5.69 -4.91
N GLY A 35 -2.38 5.08 -3.76
CA GLY A 35 -3.71 5.12 -3.18
C GLY A 35 -4.00 6.46 -2.48
N LYS A 36 -5.27 6.87 -2.47
CA LYS A 36 -5.74 8.07 -1.78
C LYS A 36 -5.82 7.84 -0.25
N PRO A 37 -5.31 8.76 0.57
CA PRO A 37 -5.49 8.74 2.03
C PRO A 37 -6.97 8.73 2.46
N PRO A 38 -7.34 8.14 3.62
CA PRO A 38 -6.43 7.49 4.56
C PRO A 38 -6.07 6.06 4.13
N ASN A 39 -4.80 5.68 4.20
CA ASN A 39 -4.36 4.30 4.02
C ASN A 39 -3.08 4.00 4.82
N THR A 40 -3.07 2.86 5.50
CA THR A 40 -1.85 2.37 6.15
C THR A 40 -0.92 1.84 5.07
N LEU A 41 0.31 2.34 5.02
CA LEU A 41 1.30 1.98 4.02
C LEU A 41 2.31 0.99 4.60
N ALA A 42 2.59 -0.09 3.88
CA ALA A 42 3.83 -0.84 4.01
C ALA A 42 4.75 -0.41 2.87
N GLU A 43 5.80 0.33 3.20
CA GLU A 43 6.78 0.81 2.23
C GLU A 43 7.98 -0.13 2.23
N TYR A 44 8.56 -0.37 1.06
CA TYR A 44 9.76 -1.17 0.94
C TYR A 44 10.67 -0.68 -0.19
N ALA A 45 11.96 -0.91 -0.03
CA ALA A 45 12.98 -0.63 -1.01
C ALA A 45 13.97 -1.79 -1.00
N LEU A 46 13.97 -2.58 -2.08
CA LEU A 46 14.83 -3.74 -2.21
C LEU A 46 16.21 -3.33 -2.73
N ASN A 47 17.23 -4.07 -2.34
CA ASN A 47 18.61 -3.95 -2.82
C ASN A 47 19.13 -2.50 -2.80
N GLN A 48 19.02 -1.85 -1.65
CA GLN A 48 19.50 -0.49 -1.44
C GLN A 48 20.98 -0.51 -1.00
N PHE A 49 21.37 0.38 -0.09
CA PHE A 49 22.73 0.46 0.39
C PHE A 49 23.20 -0.89 0.95
N ASN A 50 24.38 -1.34 0.54
CA ASN A 50 25.00 -2.59 0.98
C ASN A 50 24.16 -3.86 0.73
N ASN A 51 23.37 -3.89 -0.37
CA ASN A 51 22.45 -4.98 -0.69
C ASN A 51 21.42 -5.26 0.42
N LEU A 52 21.10 -4.27 1.23
CA LEU A 52 20.09 -4.37 2.28
C LEU A 52 18.73 -3.95 1.74
N ASP A 53 17.72 -4.67 2.18
CA ASP A 53 16.33 -4.32 1.96
C ASP A 53 15.84 -3.46 3.11
N PHE A 54 15.18 -2.35 2.78
CA PHE A 54 14.55 -1.48 3.77
C PHE A 54 13.04 -1.65 3.68
N TRP A 55 12.40 -1.69 4.84
CA TRP A 55 10.96 -1.79 4.94
C TRP A 55 10.48 -1.00 6.15
N ASP A 56 9.32 -0.38 6.03
CA ASP A 56 8.70 0.37 7.11
C ASP A 56 7.17 0.35 7.00
N ILE A 57 6.51 0.58 8.13
CA ILE A 57 5.07 0.81 8.17
C ILE A 57 4.88 2.31 8.39
N SER A 58 4.28 2.96 7.40
CA SER A 58 4.07 4.40 7.38
C SER A 58 2.60 4.73 7.58
N LEU A 59 2.36 5.68 8.49
CA LEU A 59 1.05 6.26 8.77
C LEU A 59 0.97 7.72 8.30
N VAL A 60 1.94 8.16 7.48
CA VAL A 60 1.97 9.51 6.90
C VAL A 60 0.71 9.77 6.08
N ASP A 61 0.24 8.76 5.34
CA ASP A 61 -0.99 8.80 4.55
C ASP A 61 -2.23 8.34 5.35
N GLY A 62 -2.16 8.32 6.69
CA GLY A 62 -3.25 7.96 7.59
C GLY A 62 -3.31 6.47 7.95
N PHE A 63 -4.38 6.07 8.64
CA PHE A 63 -4.58 4.68 9.08
C PHE A 63 -5.95 4.19 8.62
N ASN A 64 -6.00 3.00 8.02
CA ASN A 64 -7.27 2.33 7.67
C ASN A 64 -7.33 0.87 8.12
N LEU A 65 -6.23 0.14 8.03
CA LEU A 65 -6.13 -1.27 8.35
C LEU A 65 -4.81 -1.56 9.07
N GLN A 66 -4.84 -2.52 9.99
CA GLN A 66 -3.62 -2.97 10.65
C GLN A 66 -2.82 -3.85 9.68
N ILE A 67 -1.59 -3.44 9.39
CA ILE A 67 -0.62 -4.23 8.64
C ILE A 67 0.40 -4.78 9.63
N ARG A 68 0.76 -6.05 9.48
CA ARG A 68 1.87 -6.67 10.20
C ARG A 68 2.90 -7.11 9.17
N ASN A 69 4.13 -6.65 9.31
CA ASN A 69 5.23 -7.27 8.59
C ASN A 69 5.75 -8.48 9.40
N SER A 70 5.98 -9.60 8.72
CA SER A 70 6.63 -10.81 9.27
C SER A 70 8.08 -10.96 8.82
N GLY A 71 8.63 -9.99 8.07
CA GLY A 71 10.03 -9.93 7.68
C GLY A 71 10.94 -9.88 8.92
N LYS A 72 11.79 -10.89 9.05
CA LYS A 72 12.85 -10.92 10.07
C LYS A 72 13.96 -9.96 9.66
N GLU A 73 13.83 -8.69 10.02
CA GLU A 73 14.94 -7.76 10.25
C GLU A 73 14.34 -6.45 10.76
N PHE A 74 14.01 -6.47 12.05
CA PHE A 74 14.16 -5.27 12.87
C PHE A 74 15.67 -5.17 13.19
N CYS A 75 16.23 -3.95 13.12
CA CYS A 75 17.45 -3.64 13.86
C CYS A 75 17.40 -4.17 15.29
#